data_AF-A0AAD8F3M5-F1
#
_entry.id   AF-A0AAD8F3M5-F1
#
_cell.length_a   1.000
_cell.length_b   1.000
_cell.length_c   1.000
_cell.angle_alpha   90.00
_cell.angle_beta   90.00
_cell.angle_gamma   90.00
#
_symmetry.space_group_name_H-M   'P 1'
#
loop_
_entity.id
_entity.type
_entity.pdbx_description
1 polymer ?
#
loop_
_entity_poly.entity_id
_entity_poly.type
_entity_poly.pdbx_seq_one_letter_code
_entity_poly.pdbx_strand_id
1 'polypeptide(L)'
;MRPIWSFNFIGLKECDEVTDVLAFPYHEIKPNEHISHLNLKDEERMLGDIVLALPYIKAESQKHKEDFDCVLLTMIAHGLCHLIGFDHETKEQWEEMYKKELEILNKFNNTAGYKCSPLLSVGH
;
A
#
# COMPACT_ATOMS: atom_id res chain seq x y z
N MET A 1 12.76 13.78 -22.51
CA MET A 1 12.06 12.84 -21.61
C MET A 1 12.47 13.17 -20.19
N ARG A 2 11.57 13.70 -19.37
CA ARG A 2 11.89 13.99 -17.97
C ARG A 2 11.63 12.73 -17.13
N PRO A 3 12.55 12.32 -16.25
CA PRO A 3 12.33 11.21 -15.34
C PRO A 3 11.15 11.48 -14.38
N ILE A 4 10.54 10.42 -13.86
CA ILE A 4 9.44 10.47 -12.89
C ILE A 4 9.84 11.16 -11.57
N TRP A 5 11.14 11.40 -11.34
CA TRP A 5 11.73 12.02 -10.15
C TRP A 5 11.55 13.55 -10.02
N SER A 6 10.53 14.14 -10.64
CA SER A 6 10.23 15.57 -10.47
C SER A 6 8.74 15.82 -10.61
N PHE A 7 7.98 15.36 -9.61
CA PHE A 7 6.62 15.82 -9.40
C PHE A 7 6.51 16.49 -8.04
N ASN A 8 6.60 17.82 -8.03
CA ASN A 8 5.99 18.65 -7.00
C ASN A 8 4.48 18.64 -7.21
N PHE A 9 3.81 17.58 -6.75
CA PHE A 9 2.37 17.61 -6.55
C PHE A 9 2.09 18.34 -5.24
N ILE A 10 1.98 19.66 -5.36
CA ILE A 10 1.34 20.63 -4.46
C ILE A 10 1.11 20.09 -3.02
N GLY A 11 2.13 20.20 -2.16
CA GLY A 11 1.96 20.17 -0.70
C GLY A 11 2.09 18.82 0.02
N LEU A 12 2.68 17.79 -0.58
CA LEU A 12 2.92 16.51 0.10
C LEU A 12 4.36 16.40 0.65
N LYS A 13 4.46 15.80 1.83
CA LYS A 13 5.68 15.50 2.63
C LYS A 13 6.89 15.20 1.72
N GLU A 14 8.04 15.79 2.04
CA GLU A 14 9.35 15.38 1.52
C GLU A 14 9.61 13.93 1.98
N CYS A 15 9.29 12.96 1.13
CA CYS A 15 9.68 11.57 1.30
C CYS A 15 10.72 11.25 0.22
N ASP A 16 11.99 11.51 0.55
CA ASP A 16 13.16 11.27 -0.30
C ASP A 16 13.57 9.77 -0.39
N GLU A 17 12.77 8.87 0.18
CA GLU A 17 12.97 7.43 0.08
C GLU A 17 12.28 6.90 -1.18
N VAL A 18 12.97 6.08 -1.98
CA VAL A 18 12.41 5.44 -3.18
C VAL A 18 11.32 4.46 -2.75
N THR A 19 10.08 4.93 -2.72
CA THR A 19 8.93 4.13 -2.30
C THR A 19 8.22 3.53 -3.52
N ASP A 20 7.95 2.24 -3.42
CA ASP A 20 7.23 1.35 -4.36
C ASP A 20 5.80 1.81 -4.64
N VAL A 21 5.18 2.40 -3.62
CA VAL A 21 3.77 2.77 -3.57
C VAL A 21 3.59 4.05 -2.76
N LEU A 22 2.76 4.95 -3.26
CA LEU A 22 2.28 6.11 -2.49
C LEU A 22 0.78 5.95 -2.27
N ALA A 23 0.34 6.20 -1.04
CA ALA A 23 -1.06 6.20 -0.66
C ALA A 23 -1.46 7.59 -0.14
N PHE A 24 -2.57 8.11 -0.64
CA PHE A 24 -3.11 9.43 -0.31
C PHE A 24 -4.50 9.28 0.29
N PRO A 25 -4.61 9.05 1.61
CA PRO A 25 -5.91 8.89 2.26
C PRO A 25 -6.70 10.20 2.22
N TYR A 26 -7.99 10.11 1.90
CA TYR A 26 -8.92 11.24 1.95
C TYR A 26 -9.50 11.47 3.35
N HIS A 27 -9.35 10.46 4.22
CA HIS A 27 -9.88 10.45 5.58
C HIS A 27 -8.83 9.95 6.56
N GLU A 28 -8.80 10.53 7.75
CA GLU A 28 -8.01 9.99 8.87
C GLU A 28 -8.77 8.82 9.49
N ILE A 29 -8.42 7.61 9.06
CA ILE A 29 -8.92 6.35 9.63
C ILE A 29 -7.86 5.82 10.58
N LYS A 30 -8.25 5.36 11.78
CA LYS A 30 -7.32 4.65 12.67
C LYS A 30 -7.30 3.15 12.36
N PRO A 31 -6.20 2.44 12.64
CA PRO A 31 -6.18 0.99 12.54
C PRO A 31 -7.36 0.36 13.29
N ASN A 32 -8.04 -0.56 12.61
CA ASN A 32 -9.23 -1.27 13.11
C ASN A 32 -10.48 -0.42 13.33
N GLU A 33 -10.49 0.85 12.92
CA GLU A 33 -11.69 1.67 12.87
C GLU A 33 -12.52 1.35 11.62
N HIS A 34 -13.84 1.23 11.77
CA HIS A 34 -14.71 0.92 10.64
C HIS A 34 -15.12 2.22 9.94
N ILE A 35 -15.00 2.27 8.61
CA ILE A 35 -15.34 3.44 7.78
C ILE A 35 -16.81 3.87 8.01
N SER A 36 -17.70 2.95 8.39
CA SER A 36 -19.09 3.29 8.72
C SER A 36 -19.25 4.15 9.97
N HIS A 37 -18.21 4.27 10.80
CA HIS A 37 -18.20 5.19 11.95
C HIS A 37 -17.86 6.62 11.53
N LEU A 38 -17.32 6.81 10.33
CA LEU A 38 -17.20 8.13 9.74
C LEU A 38 -18.59 8.61 9.31
N ASN A 39 -19.00 9.78 9.76
CA ASN A 39 -20.27 10.43 9.37
C ASN A 39 -20.20 10.98 7.92
N LEU A 40 -19.80 10.13 6.98
CA LEU A 40 -19.67 10.44 5.55
C LEU A 40 -20.93 10.03 4.81
N LYS A 41 -21.32 10.84 3.82
CA LYS A 41 -22.34 10.41 2.85
C LYS A 41 -21.78 9.25 2.01
N ASP A 42 -22.65 8.41 1.45
CA ASP A 42 -22.21 7.27 0.64
C ASP A 42 -21.32 7.71 -0.55
N GLU A 43 -21.59 8.89 -1.12
CA GLU A 43 -20.83 9.52 -2.20
C GLU A 43 -19.42 9.96 -1.77
N GLU A 44 -19.17 10.09 -0.47
CA GLU A 44 -17.93 10.59 0.12
C GLU A 44 -17.06 9.45 0.69
N ARG A 45 -17.45 8.17 0.56
CA ARG A 45 -16.73 7.01 1.14
C ARG A 45 -15.50 6.54 0.35
N MET A 46 -14.88 7.43 -0.43
CA MET A 46 -13.65 7.10 -1.13
C MET A 46 -12.48 7.10 -0.16
N LEU A 47 -11.73 5.99 -0.08
CA LEU A 47 -10.60 5.87 0.84
C LEU A 47 -9.45 6.82 0.50
N GLY A 48 -9.19 7.01 -0.80
CA GLY A 48 -8.09 7.80 -1.30
C GLY A 48 -7.48 7.23 -2.57
N ASP A 49 -6.29 7.71 -2.90
CA ASP A 49 -5.55 7.31 -4.10
C ASP A 49 -4.36 6.41 -3.76
N ILE A 50 -4.06 5.45 -4.64
CA ILE A 50 -2.83 4.66 -4.61
C ILE A 50 -2.09 4.89 -5.93
N VAL A 51 -0.83 5.30 -5.86
CA VAL A 51 0.04 5.52 -7.01
C VAL A 51 1.15 4.47 -6.98
N LEU A 52 1.28 3.70 -8.06
CA LEU A 52 2.20 2.58 -8.17
C LEU A 52 3.27 2.84 -9.23
N ALA A 53 4.54 2.65 -8.87
CA ALA A 53 5.65 2.76 -9.80
C ALA A 53 5.93 1.41 -10.48
N LEU A 54 5.24 1.09 -11.57
CA LEU A 54 5.39 -0.20 -12.28
C LEU A 54 6.84 -0.59 -12.64
N PRO A 55 7.74 0.34 -13.06
CA PRO A 55 9.14 -0.01 -13.30
C PRO A 55 9.87 -0.50 -12.04
N TYR A 56 9.54 0.07 -10.88
CA TYR A 56 10.09 -0.35 -9.58
C TYR A 56 9.56 -1.73 -9.20
N ILE A 57 8.25 -1.93 -9.29
CA ILE A 57 7.59 -3.23 -9.02
C ILE A 57 8.20 -4.34 -9.89
N LYS A 58 8.47 -4.04 -11.17
CA LYS A 58 9.15 -4.97 -12.06
C LYS A 58 10.58 -5.29 -11.62
N ALA A 59 11.33 -4.30 -11.14
CA ALA A 59 12.68 -4.49 -10.63
C ALA A 59 12.68 -5.34 -9.34
N GLU A 60 11.75 -5.09 -8.42
CA GLU A 60 11.60 -5.89 -7.19
C GLU A 60 11.20 -7.34 -7.49
N SER A 61 10.26 -7.56 -8.41
CA SER A 61 9.92 -8.91 -8.90
C SER A 61 11.15 -9.67 -9.41
N GLN A 62 12.01 -9.02 -10.20
CA GLN A 62 13.24 -9.63 -10.69
C GLN A 62 14.27 -9.90 -9.59
N LYS A 63 14.45 -8.96 -8.66
CA LYS A 63 15.39 -9.04 -7.54
C LYS A 63 15.03 -10.15 -6.57
N HIS A 64 13.74 -10.27 -6.22
CA HIS A 64 13.22 -11.26 -5.28
C HIS A 64 12.84 -12.59 -5.96
N LYS A 65 12.91 -12.66 -7.30
CA LYS A 65 12.47 -13.82 -8.12
C LYS A 65 11.01 -14.21 -7.84
N GLU A 66 10.20 -13.20 -7.57
CA GLU A 66 8.77 -13.32 -7.33
C GLU A 66 7.99 -12.99 -8.61
N ASP A 67 6.79 -13.56 -8.73
CA ASP A 67 5.92 -13.26 -9.85
C ASP A 67 5.50 -11.77 -9.85
N PHE A 68 5.51 -11.14 -11.04
CA PHE A 68 5.22 -9.72 -11.16
C PHE A 68 3.82 -9.37 -10.63
N ASP A 69 2.82 -10.21 -10.92
CA ASP A 69 1.46 -9.96 -10.45
C ASP A 69 1.40 -10.08 -8.92
N CYS A 70 2.16 -11.00 -8.32
CA CYS A 70 2.23 -11.08 -6.87
C CYS A 70 2.92 -9.89 -6.22
N VAL A 71 4.03 -9.38 -6.76
CA VAL A 71 4.64 -8.15 -6.25
C VAL A 71 3.68 -6.97 -6.39
N LEU A 72 3.00 -6.85 -7.53
CA LEU A 72 1.99 -5.81 -7.76
C LEU A 72 0.85 -5.87 -6.74
N LEU A 73 0.29 -7.07 -6.51
CA LEU A 73 -0.79 -7.28 -5.53
C LEU A 73 -0.34 -6.99 -4.11
N THR A 74 0.91 -7.33 -3.76
CA THR A 74 1.49 -6.97 -2.46
C THR A 74 1.58 -5.45 -2.31
N MET A 75 2.03 -4.71 -3.32
CA MET A 75 2.06 -3.24 -3.26
C MET A 75 0.67 -2.62 -3.16
N ILE A 76 -0.34 -3.21 -3.82
CA ILE A 76 -1.73 -2.78 -3.67
C ILE A 76 -2.23 -3.02 -2.24
N ALA A 77 -1.96 -4.20 -1.67
CA ALA A 77 -2.33 -4.51 -0.29
C ALA A 77 -1.65 -3.56 0.71
N HIS A 78 -0.37 -3.24 0.48
CA HIS A 78 0.39 -2.28 1.27
C HIS A 78 -0.22 -0.86 1.19
N GLY A 79 -0.49 -0.37 -0.02
CA GLY A 79 -1.14 0.93 -0.22
C GLY A 79 -2.54 0.99 0.43
N LEU A 80 -3.31 -0.10 0.36
CA LEU A 80 -4.60 -0.21 1.05
C LEU A 80 -4.47 -0.15 2.57
N CYS A 81 -3.43 -0.78 3.14
CA CYS A 81 -3.15 -0.68 4.57
C CYS A 81 -2.91 0.77 5.01
N HIS A 82 -2.15 1.55 4.25
CA HIS A 82 -1.99 2.99 4.51
C HIS A 82 -3.29 3.78 4.38
N LEU A 83 -4.11 3.48 3.37
CA LEU A 83 -5.41 4.14 3.22
C LEU A 83 -6.39 3.89 4.39
N ILE A 84 -6.23 2.77 5.11
CA ILE A 84 -7.06 2.43 6.27
C ILE A 84 -6.34 2.65 7.61
N GLY A 85 -5.26 3.43 7.61
CA GLY A 85 -4.62 3.96 8.82
C GLY A 85 -3.49 3.14 9.40
N PHE A 86 -3.08 2.02 8.77
CA PHE A 86 -1.91 1.28 9.20
C PHE A 86 -0.64 1.97 8.71
N ASP A 87 0.40 1.90 9.53
CA ASP A 87 1.71 2.47 9.25
C ASP A 87 2.78 1.46 9.69
N HIS A 88 4.05 1.73 9.40
CA HIS A 88 5.16 0.84 9.71
C HIS A 88 6.43 1.59 10.17
N GLU A 89 6.30 2.83 10.68
CA GLU A 89 7.43 3.62 11.19
C GLU A 89 8.08 3.01 12.45
N THR A 90 7.31 2.31 13.30
CA THR A 90 7.85 1.52 14.42
C THR A 90 7.70 0.02 14.20
N LYS A 91 8.47 -0.77 14.95
CA LYS A 91 8.39 -2.23 14.91
C LYS A 91 6.99 -2.75 15.23
N GLU A 92 6.34 -2.19 16.23
CA GLU A 92 4.99 -2.58 16.64
C GLU A 92 3.97 -2.29 15.54
N GLN A 93 4.06 -1.10 14.93
CA GLN A 93 3.22 -0.71 13.80
C GLN A 93 3.44 -1.63 12.59
N TRP A 94 4.70 -1.93 12.27
CA TRP A 94 5.04 -2.88 11.20
C TRP A 94 4.46 -4.28 11.47
N GLU A 95 4.56 -4.79 12.69
CA GLU A 95 4.00 -6.11 13.03
C GLU A 95 2.47 -6.14 12.88
N GLU A 96 1.79 -5.03 13.17
CA GLU A 96 0.35 -4.89 12.95
C GLU A 96 0.01 -4.80 11.45
N MET A 97 0.73 -3.97 10.70
CA MET A 97 0.54 -3.79 9.26
C MET A 97 0.83 -5.08 8.49
N TYR A 98 1.91 -5.78 8.82
CA TYR A 98 2.27 -7.06 8.20
C TYR A 98 1.17 -8.11 8.39
N LYS A 99 0.59 -8.21 9.59
CA LYS A 99 -0.56 -9.11 9.85
C LYS A 99 -1.76 -8.70 8.99
N LYS A 100 -1.99 -7.41 8.80
CA LYS A 100 -3.10 -6.90 8.00
C LYS A 100 -2.91 -7.16 6.51
N GLU A 101 -1.72 -6.95 5.98
CA GLU A 101 -1.36 -7.30 4.61
C GLU A 101 -1.54 -8.80 4.35
N LEU A 102 -1.08 -9.63 5.28
CA LEU A 102 -1.24 -11.08 5.20
C LEU A 102 -2.73 -11.47 5.20
N GLU A 103 -3.56 -10.82 6.01
CA GLU A 103 -5.01 -11.03 6.03
C GLU A 103 -5.64 -10.70 4.66
N ILE A 104 -5.30 -9.55 4.08
CA ILE A 104 -5.81 -9.08 2.79
C ILE A 104 -5.39 -10.04 1.67
N LEU A 105 -4.10 -10.35 1.58
CA LEU A 105 -3.54 -11.23 0.57
C LEU A 105 -4.10 -12.66 0.68
N ASN A 106 -4.27 -13.19 1.90
CA ASN A 106 -4.88 -14.52 2.07
C ASN A 106 -6.33 -14.56 1.58
N LYS A 107 -7.13 -13.51 1.86
CA LYS A 107 -8.50 -13.43 1.33
C LYS A 107 -8.50 -13.38 -0.20
N PHE A 108 -7.61 -12.57 -0.79
CA PHE A 108 -7.46 -12.47 -2.23
C PHE A 108 -7.02 -13.80 -2.85
N ASN A 109 -5.95 -14.40 -2.34
CA ASN A 109 -5.39 -15.69 -2.76
C ASN A 109 -6.46 -16.79 -2.77
N ASN A 110 -7.25 -16.90 -1.69
CA ASN A 110 -8.31 -17.90 -1.58
C ASN A 110 -9.45 -17.69 -2.58
N THR A 111 -9.69 -16.45 -2.99
CA THR A 111 -10.78 -16.12 -3.91
C THR A 111 -10.35 -16.23 -5.37
N ALA A 112 -9.13 -15.78 -5.69
CA ALA A 112 -8.64 -15.63 -7.05
C ALA A 112 -7.63 -16.71 -7.47
N GLY A 113 -7.19 -17.59 -6.57
CA GLY A 113 -6.26 -18.69 -6.88
C GLY A 113 -4.78 -18.28 -6.94
N TYR A 114 -4.43 -17.12 -6.37
CA TYR A 114 -3.05 -16.64 -6.27
C TYR A 114 -2.34 -17.18 -5.04
N LYS A 115 -1.01 -17.02 -5.00
CA LYS A 115 -0.16 -17.38 -3.84
C LYS A 115 0.83 -16.26 -3.54
N CYS A 116 0.30 -15.08 -3.26
CA CYS A 116 1.11 -13.91 -2.97
C CYS A 116 1.31 -13.74 -1.47
N SER A 117 2.45 -13.20 -1.06
CA SER A 117 2.79 -12.94 0.34
C SER A 117 3.35 -11.53 0.50
N PRO A 118 3.26 -10.94 1.71
CA PRO A 118 3.92 -9.68 2.00
C PRO A 118 5.43 -9.77 1.72
N LEU A 119 5.99 -8.70 1.17
CA LEU A 119 7.42 -8.59 0.93
C LEU A 119 8.08 -8.00 2.18
N LEU A 120 8.95 -8.77 2.82
CA LEU A 120 9.67 -8.33 4.02
C LEU A 120 10.62 -7.14 3.77
N SER A 121 10.88 -6.81 2.51
CA SER A 121 11.72 -5.69 2.09
C SER A 121 10.96 -4.39 1.81
N VAL A 122 9.63 -4.41 1.85
CA VAL A 122 8.81 -3.22 1.57
C VAL A 122 8.67 -2.43 2.87
N GLY A 123 9.24 -1.22 2.90
CA GLY A 123 9.15 -0.31 4.04
C GLY A 123 10.17 -0.53 5.18
N HIS A 124 11.35 -1.08 4.90
CA HIS A 124 12.44 -1.31 5.88
C HIS A 124 13.77 -0.70 5.46
#